data_AF-A0AAN1HNW6-F1
#
_entry.id   AF-A0AAN1HNW6-F1
#
_cell.length_a   1.000
_cell.length_b   1.000
_cell.length_c   1.000
_cell.angle_alpha   90.00
_cell.angle_beta   90.00
_cell.angle_gamma   90.00
#
_symmetry.space_group_name_H-M   'P 1'
#
loop_
_entity.id
_entity.type
_entity.pdbx_description
1 polymer ?
#
loop_
_entity_poly.entity_id
_entity_poly.type
_entity_poly.pdbx_seq_one_letter_code
_entity_poly.pdbx_strand_id
1 'polypeptide(L)'
;MGHSRGDATPSELMDGLLARAQNGFDISESVLAQARSALMHQSELRSCRQCNERCGQLGYSTYRHVFLLPDGSSLLLWELEHNTGEGNRPLYELYADEDALTLAERRVHERLGGARWEELDGLPLWLPDQLLHTAEPVESSRAYVADNSADHARRVLRRAENSDRPGEETERLLATAFAHDIALAPKPRRRSGGPDATWCRFYEHAFLLAGGDEIVLWELEHNLTRDGRLVCEVYLDEVSAELAADRRARALGVDL
;
A
#
# COMPACT_ATOMS: atom_id res chain seq x y z
N MET A 1 1.81 4.47 23.88
CA MET A 1 2.72 5.54 24.34
C MET A 1 3.01 6.40 23.13
N GLY A 2 2.39 7.58 23.05
CA GLY A 2 2.57 8.48 21.91
C GLY A 2 3.98 9.05 21.90
N HIS A 3 4.69 8.89 20.80
CA HIS A 3 5.94 9.62 20.57
C HIS A 3 5.56 11.03 20.13
N SER A 4 5.42 11.96 21.08
CA SER A 4 5.72 13.36 20.79
C SER A 4 7.20 13.44 20.43
N ARG A 5 7.52 13.29 19.13
CA ARG A 5 8.78 13.81 18.59
C ARG A 5 8.56 15.31 18.46
N GLY A 6 9.16 16.07 19.40
CA GLY A 6 9.10 17.53 19.39
C GLY A 6 9.58 18.10 18.06
N ASP A 7 9.11 19.32 17.73
CA ASP A 7 9.38 20.09 16.51
C ASP A 7 10.85 20.02 16.06
N ALA A 8 11.19 18.99 15.30
CA ALA A 8 12.49 18.88 14.66
C ALA A 8 12.52 19.94 13.57
N THR A 9 13.59 20.72 13.55
CA THR A 9 13.78 21.73 12.51
C THR A 9 13.87 21.05 11.14
N PRO A 10 13.50 21.72 10.03
CA PRO A 10 13.66 21.16 8.70
C PRO A 10 15.09 20.65 8.40
N SER A 11 16.11 21.30 9.00
CA SER A 11 17.49 20.84 8.93
C SER A 11 17.73 19.50 9.63
N GLU A 12 17.24 19.31 10.86
CA GLU A 12 17.38 18.05 11.60
C GLU A 12 16.60 16.91 10.93
N LEU A 13 15.43 17.22 10.37
CA LEU A 13 14.65 16.27 9.58
C LEU A 13 15.41 15.83 8.32
N MET A 14 16.01 16.78 7.61
CA MET A 14 16.84 16.50 6.45
C MET A 14 18.04 15.62 6.80
N ASP A 15 18.74 15.91 7.90
CA ASP A 15 19.86 15.09 8.36
C ASP A 15 19.41 13.66 8.72
N GLY A 16 18.22 13.52 9.31
CA GLY A 16 17.62 12.21 9.61
C GLY A 16 17.23 11.41 8.36
N LEU A 17 16.76 12.07 7.31
CA LEU A 17 16.48 11.46 6.01
C LEU A 17 17.78 10.95 5.36
N LEU A 18 18.81 11.80 5.29
CA LEU A 18 20.10 11.44 4.70
C LEU A 18 20.81 10.32 5.45
N ALA A 19 20.74 10.31 6.78
CA ALA A 19 21.42 9.32 7.60
C ALA A 19 20.89 7.89 7.38
N ARG A 20 19.62 7.74 6.98
CA ARG A 20 19.01 6.42 6.71
C ARG A 20 18.98 6.04 5.23
N ALA A 21 19.01 7.02 4.33
CA ALA A 21 18.89 6.79 2.90
C ALA A 21 20.14 6.13 2.32
N GLN A 22 19.97 5.03 1.60
CA GLN A 22 21.07 4.27 0.99
C GLN A 22 21.72 5.02 -0.17
N ASN A 23 20.97 5.89 -0.83
CA ASN A 23 21.42 6.74 -1.93
C ASN A 23 21.48 8.22 -1.54
N GLY A 24 21.60 8.54 -0.24
CA GLY A 24 21.65 9.93 0.23
C GLY A 24 22.79 10.77 -0.40
N PHE A 25 23.84 10.11 -0.91
CA PHE A 25 24.95 10.72 -1.63
C PHE A 25 24.59 11.25 -3.03
N ASP A 26 23.47 10.81 -3.61
CA ASP A 26 23.01 11.26 -4.93
C ASP A 26 22.30 12.64 -4.87
N ILE A 27 21.97 13.11 -3.66
CA ILE A 27 21.36 14.43 -3.48
C ILE A 27 22.43 15.52 -3.58
N SER A 28 22.23 16.48 -4.49
CA SER A 28 23.21 17.54 -4.73
C SER A 28 23.34 18.50 -3.54
N GLU A 29 24.55 19.00 -3.31
CA GLU A 29 24.84 19.95 -2.21
C GLU A 29 23.92 21.18 -2.24
N SER A 30 23.52 21.65 -3.43
CA SER A 30 22.58 22.77 -3.56
C SER A 30 21.20 22.44 -3.01
N VAL A 31 20.70 21.23 -3.27
CA VAL A 31 19.40 20.76 -2.75
C VAL A 31 19.48 20.58 -1.23
N LEU A 32 20.60 20.05 -0.72
CA LEU A 32 20.85 19.91 0.71
C LEU A 32 20.83 21.27 1.42
N ALA A 33 21.55 22.25 0.87
CA ALA A 33 21.61 23.60 1.42
C ALA A 33 20.22 24.28 1.43
N GLN A 34 19.45 24.12 0.36
CA GLN A 34 18.08 24.63 0.29
C GLN A 34 17.18 23.96 1.33
N ALA A 35 17.16 22.63 1.42
CA ALA A 35 16.34 21.89 2.38
C ALA A 35 16.66 22.28 3.84
N ARG A 36 17.95 22.42 4.18
CA ARG A 36 18.38 22.85 5.53
C ARG A 36 18.02 24.30 5.85
N SER A 37 17.85 25.14 4.84
CA SER A 37 17.42 26.55 4.99
C SER A 37 15.90 26.73 5.09
N ALA A 38 15.13 25.66 4.90
CA ALA A 38 13.68 25.71 4.87
C ALA A 38 13.10 26.19 6.22
N LEU A 39 12.03 26.97 6.13
CA LEU A 39 11.29 27.51 7.27
C LEU A 39 10.31 26.49 7.86
N MET A 40 9.81 25.58 7.02
CA MET A 40 8.84 24.57 7.39
C MET A 40 9.05 23.31 6.54
N HIS A 41 8.68 22.16 7.11
CA HIS A 41 8.63 20.88 6.42
C HIS A 41 7.25 20.23 6.65
N GLN A 42 6.75 19.55 5.63
CA GLN A 42 5.60 18.66 5.72
C GLN A 42 5.92 17.34 4.99
N SER A 43 5.45 16.22 5.52
CA SER A 43 5.54 14.91 4.87
C SER A 43 4.16 14.36 4.58
N GLU A 44 3.98 13.77 3.41
CA GLU A 44 2.72 13.22 2.93
C GLU A 44 2.95 11.83 2.34
N LEU A 45 2.06 10.88 2.61
CA LEU A 45 2.15 9.53 2.03
C LEU A 45 1.60 9.54 0.60
N ARG A 46 2.47 9.50 -0.40
CA ARG A 46 2.08 9.51 -1.81
C ARG A 46 1.44 8.19 -2.23
N SER A 47 2.07 7.07 -1.90
CA SER A 47 1.58 5.73 -2.26
C SER A 47 2.11 4.70 -1.27
N CYS A 48 1.34 3.64 -1.04
CA CYS A 48 1.81 2.47 -0.29
C CYS A 48 1.34 1.19 -0.98
N ARG A 49 2.19 0.17 -1.01
CA ARG A 49 1.87 -1.17 -1.49
C ARG A 49 2.42 -2.19 -0.51
N GLN A 50 1.59 -3.14 -0.13
CA GLN A 50 1.98 -4.30 0.67
C GLN A 50 1.66 -5.56 -0.12
N CYS A 51 2.58 -6.52 -0.12
CA CYS A 51 2.53 -7.79 -0.81
C CYS A 51 2.93 -8.90 0.15
N ASN A 52 2.19 -9.99 0.10
CA ASN A 52 2.57 -11.16 0.86
C ASN A 52 3.61 -11.96 0.10
N GLU A 53 4.81 -12.02 0.65
CA GLU A 53 5.80 -13.02 0.26
C GLU A 53 6.01 -14.05 1.36
N ARG A 54 6.67 -15.15 0.99
CA ARG A 54 6.85 -16.36 1.80
C ARG A 54 7.66 -16.18 3.08
N CYS A 55 8.23 -14.98 3.31
CA CYS A 55 9.10 -14.65 4.44
C CYS A 55 8.62 -13.43 5.24
N GLY A 56 7.41 -12.92 4.97
CA GLY A 56 6.82 -11.76 5.65
C GLY A 56 6.10 -10.78 4.71
N GLN A 57 5.48 -9.75 5.28
CA GLN A 57 4.91 -8.63 4.50
C GLN A 57 6.06 -7.87 3.83
N LEU A 58 6.17 -7.96 2.51
CA LEU A 58 7.03 -7.08 1.74
C LEU A 58 6.21 -5.91 1.21
N GLY A 59 6.77 -4.73 1.10
CA GLY A 59 6.04 -3.57 0.63
C GLY A 59 6.95 -2.39 0.35
N TYR A 60 6.32 -1.34 -0.18
CA TYR A 60 6.93 -0.01 -0.22
C TYR A 60 5.93 1.07 0.16
N SER A 61 6.45 2.14 0.74
CA SER A 61 5.76 3.38 1.01
C SER A 61 6.57 4.51 0.39
N THR A 62 5.88 5.38 -0.34
CA THR A 62 6.47 6.57 -0.94
C THR A 62 5.96 7.79 -0.19
N TYR A 63 6.88 8.63 0.26
CA TYR A 63 6.56 9.89 0.92
C TYR A 63 7.00 11.08 0.06
N ARG A 64 6.15 12.11 0.02
CA ARG A 64 6.45 13.42 -0.51
C ARG A 64 6.81 14.35 0.63
N HIS A 65 8.02 14.88 0.64
CA HIS A 65 8.48 15.90 1.57
C HIS A 65 8.45 17.27 0.90
N VAL A 66 7.72 18.20 1.50
CA VAL A 66 7.58 19.57 1.03
C VAL A 66 8.31 20.49 2.01
N PHE A 67 9.32 21.19 1.52
CA PHE A 67 10.13 22.14 2.28
C PHE A 67 9.81 23.56 1.82
N LEU A 68 9.26 24.41 2.69
CA LEU A 68 8.99 25.81 2.39
C LEU A 68 10.26 26.63 2.55
N LEU A 69 10.73 27.25 1.47
CA LEU A 69 11.96 28.04 1.46
C LEU A 69 11.70 29.51 1.87
N PRO A 70 12.73 30.24 2.33
CA PRO A 70 12.59 31.65 2.75
C PRO A 70 12.10 32.62 1.66
N ASP A 71 12.28 32.27 0.38
CA ASP A 71 11.80 33.05 -0.75
C ASP A 71 10.31 32.79 -1.09
N GLY A 72 9.65 31.92 -0.32
CA GLY A 72 8.25 31.52 -0.50
C GLY A 72 8.05 30.41 -1.52
N SER A 73 9.11 29.89 -2.14
CA SER A 73 9.05 28.71 -3.00
C SER A 73 9.07 27.41 -2.19
N SER A 74 8.74 26.29 -2.83
CA SER A 74 8.77 24.96 -2.21
C SER A 74 9.83 24.09 -2.88
N LEU A 75 10.65 23.43 -2.05
CA LEU A 75 11.51 22.34 -2.46
C LEU A 75 10.83 21.00 -2.17
N LEU A 76 11.04 20.06 -3.06
CA LEU A 76 10.36 18.79 -3.13
C LEU A 76 11.41 17.66 -3.01
N LEU A 77 11.29 16.80 -1.99
CA LEU A 77 12.07 15.55 -1.83
C LEU A 77 11.21 14.30 -1.62
N TRP A 78 11.56 13.23 -2.34
CA TRP A 78 10.76 12.02 -2.51
C TRP A 78 11.48 10.92 -1.74
N GLU A 79 10.81 10.27 -0.80
CA GLU A 79 11.36 9.13 -0.06
C GLU A 79 10.65 7.84 -0.47
N LEU A 80 11.41 6.80 -0.77
CA LEU A 80 10.92 5.44 -0.99
C LEU A 80 11.43 4.56 0.14
N GLU A 81 10.53 4.16 1.03
CA GLU A 81 10.75 3.11 2.02
C GLU A 81 10.32 1.77 1.42
N HIS A 82 11.17 0.75 1.46
CA HIS A 82 10.81 -0.59 1.02
C HIS A 82 11.63 -1.66 1.74
N ASN A 83 11.10 -2.88 1.87
CA ASN A 83 11.80 -3.96 2.57
C ASN A 83 12.18 -5.13 1.65
N THR A 84 12.29 -4.88 0.34
CA THR A 84 12.71 -5.88 -0.67
C THR A 84 14.21 -6.24 -0.63
N GLY A 85 14.90 -5.90 0.47
CA GLY A 85 16.31 -6.21 0.69
C GLY A 85 16.52 -7.53 1.43
N GLU A 86 17.77 -7.91 1.67
CA GLU A 86 18.07 -9.09 2.48
C GLU A 86 17.58 -8.90 3.93
N GLY A 87 16.81 -9.87 4.43
CA GLY A 87 16.37 -9.90 5.82
C GLY A 87 15.17 -9.01 6.17
N ASN A 88 14.38 -8.57 5.17
CA ASN A 88 13.12 -7.81 5.34
C ASN A 88 13.24 -6.54 6.19
N ARG A 89 14.44 -5.97 6.29
CA ARG A 89 14.65 -4.68 6.97
C ARG A 89 14.22 -3.55 6.04
N PRO A 90 13.62 -2.48 6.58
CA PRO A 90 13.29 -1.32 5.77
C PRO A 90 14.57 -0.67 5.25
N LEU A 91 14.58 -0.48 3.94
CA LEU A 91 15.56 0.31 3.18
C LEU A 91 14.89 1.62 2.80
N TYR A 92 15.67 2.68 2.77
CA TYR A 92 15.22 4.03 2.45
C TYR A 92 16.01 4.55 1.26
N GLU A 93 15.33 5.14 0.30
CA GLU A 93 15.94 5.83 -0.83
C GLU A 93 15.35 7.24 -0.95
N LEU A 94 16.16 8.23 -1.35
CA LEU A 94 15.76 9.63 -1.53
C LEU A 94 15.98 10.08 -2.96
N TYR A 95 15.04 10.86 -3.47
CA TYR A 95 15.07 11.39 -4.83
C TYR A 95 14.68 12.87 -4.83
N ALA A 96 15.41 13.68 -5.58
CA ALA A 96 15.03 15.08 -5.86
C ALA A 96 14.20 15.21 -7.15
N ASP A 97 14.03 14.12 -7.88
CA ASP A 97 13.38 14.05 -9.19
C ASP A 97 12.30 12.96 -9.18
N GLU A 98 11.11 13.30 -9.66
CA GLU A 98 9.95 12.40 -9.64
C GLU A 98 10.06 11.26 -10.65
N ASP A 99 10.71 11.49 -11.79
CA ASP A 99 10.92 10.44 -12.79
C ASP A 99 11.89 9.38 -12.24
N ALA A 100 12.95 9.82 -11.55
CA ALA A 100 13.89 8.94 -10.86
C ALA A 100 13.20 8.11 -9.76
N LEU A 101 12.32 8.72 -8.96
CA LEU A 101 11.47 7.98 -8.01
C LEU A 101 10.62 6.95 -8.75
N THR A 102 9.94 7.33 -9.83
CA THR A 102 9.04 6.43 -10.58
C THR A 102 9.78 5.19 -11.10
N LEU A 103 11.02 5.37 -11.57
CA LEU A 103 11.89 4.25 -11.95
C LEU A 103 12.27 3.37 -10.75
N ALA A 104 12.48 3.96 -9.57
CA ALA A 104 12.78 3.23 -8.34
C ALA A 104 11.56 2.44 -7.83
N GLU A 105 10.37 3.05 -7.83
CA GLU A 105 9.10 2.40 -7.51
C GLU A 105 8.87 1.21 -8.43
N ARG A 106 9.04 1.37 -9.74
CA ARG A 106 8.95 0.26 -10.71
C ARG A 106 9.92 -0.87 -10.37
N ARG A 107 11.18 -0.54 -10.07
CA ARG A 107 12.21 -1.54 -9.71
C ARG A 107 11.84 -2.31 -8.45
N VAL A 108 11.36 -1.62 -7.41
CA VAL A 108 10.93 -2.25 -6.16
C VAL A 108 9.66 -3.08 -6.39
N HIS A 109 8.73 -2.58 -7.17
CA HIS A 109 7.50 -3.28 -7.56
C HIS A 109 7.78 -4.58 -8.30
N GLU A 110 8.68 -4.57 -9.27
CA GLU A 110 9.10 -5.76 -10.02
C GLU A 110 9.75 -6.82 -9.10
N ARG A 111 10.43 -6.40 -8.02
CA ARG A 111 10.99 -7.31 -7.00
C ARG A 111 9.93 -7.90 -6.08
N LEU A 112 8.89 -7.13 -5.75
CA LEU A 112 7.76 -7.60 -4.92
C LEU A 112 6.87 -8.63 -5.63
N GLY A 113 6.85 -8.63 -6.96
CA GLY A 113 5.91 -9.45 -7.74
C GLY A 113 4.44 -9.02 -7.57
N GLY A 114 3.51 -9.83 -8.09
CA GLY A 114 2.06 -9.54 -8.10
C GLY A 114 1.60 -8.87 -9.41
N ALA A 115 0.81 -7.79 -9.32
CA ALA A 115 0.32 -7.05 -10.49
C ALA A 115 1.47 -6.56 -11.39
N ARG A 116 1.24 -6.46 -12.70
CA ARG A 116 2.24 -5.89 -13.62
C ARG A 116 2.32 -4.36 -13.44
N TRP A 117 3.51 -3.78 -13.54
CA TRP A 117 3.67 -2.32 -13.50
C TRP A 117 2.81 -1.61 -14.55
N GLU A 118 2.68 -2.19 -15.74
CA GLU A 118 1.83 -1.64 -16.81
C GLU A 118 0.33 -1.62 -16.46
N GLU A 119 -0.10 -2.38 -15.46
CA GLU A 119 -1.48 -2.31 -14.93
C GLU A 119 -1.65 -1.20 -13.88
N LEU A 120 -0.55 -0.66 -13.35
CA LEU A 120 -0.51 0.51 -12.46
C LEU A 120 -0.29 1.80 -13.25
N ASP A 121 0.37 1.72 -14.40
CA ASP A 121 0.68 2.84 -15.27
C ASP A 121 -0.61 3.46 -15.86
N GLY A 122 -0.85 4.75 -15.57
CA GLY A 122 -2.08 5.46 -15.95
C GLY A 122 -3.27 5.30 -14.99
N LEU A 123 -3.10 4.60 -13.87
CA LEU A 123 -4.01 4.71 -12.74
C LEU A 123 -3.39 5.64 -11.71
N PRO A 124 -4.16 6.62 -11.19
CA PRO A 124 -3.63 7.44 -10.13
C PRO A 124 -3.42 6.53 -8.92
N LEU A 125 -2.16 6.14 -8.65
CA LEU A 125 -1.67 5.64 -7.36
C LEU A 125 -1.78 6.70 -6.24
N TRP A 126 -2.65 7.68 -6.44
CA TRP A 126 -2.94 8.78 -5.55
C TRP A 126 -3.96 8.23 -4.56
N LEU A 127 -3.57 8.10 -3.30
CA LEU A 127 -4.57 8.33 -2.26
C LEU A 127 -5.14 9.73 -2.54
N PRO A 128 -6.47 9.90 -2.71
CA PRO A 128 -7.04 11.23 -2.90
C PRO A 128 -6.51 12.20 -1.84
N ASP A 129 -6.18 13.44 -2.22
CA ASP A 129 -5.68 14.51 -1.33
C ASP A 129 -6.50 14.67 -0.04
N GLN A 130 -7.77 14.24 -0.07
CA GLN A 130 -8.68 14.25 1.08
C GLN A 130 -8.37 13.18 2.14
N LEU A 131 -7.61 12.13 1.83
CA LEU A 131 -7.10 11.13 2.78
C LEU A 131 -5.72 11.53 3.35
N LEU A 132 -4.96 12.37 2.64
CA LEU A 132 -3.61 12.82 3.01
C LEU A 132 -3.57 13.71 4.25
N HIS A 133 -4.70 14.32 4.63
CA HIS A 133 -4.80 15.21 5.80
C HIS A 133 -5.23 14.51 7.09
N THR A 134 -5.51 13.21 7.06
CA THR A 134 -5.99 12.48 8.24
C THR A 134 -5.62 11.01 8.16
N ALA A 135 -4.41 10.66 8.58
CA ALA A 135 -4.12 9.44 9.32
C ALA A 135 -2.61 9.34 9.56
N GLU A 136 -2.19 9.44 10.82
CA GLU A 136 -1.04 8.61 11.23
C GLU A 136 -1.39 7.16 10.86
N PRO A 137 -0.43 6.30 10.45
CA PRO A 137 -0.71 4.89 10.19
C PRO A 137 -1.33 4.31 11.46
N VAL A 138 -2.64 4.15 11.45
CA VAL A 138 -3.33 3.44 12.51
C VAL A 138 -2.89 2.00 12.27
N GLU A 139 -1.95 1.52 13.06
CA GLU A 139 -1.77 0.09 13.27
C GLU A 139 -3.17 -0.44 13.61
N SER A 140 -3.82 -1.06 12.63
CA SER A 140 -5.13 -1.66 12.84
C SER A 140 -4.89 -2.73 13.89
N SER A 141 -5.46 -2.55 15.09
CA SER A 141 -5.33 -3.53 16.16
C SER A 141 -6.02 -4.82 15.71
N ARG A 142 -5.26 -5.73 15.09
CA ARG A 142 -5.71 -7.04 14.62
C ARG A 142 -6.34 -7.83 15.77
N ALA A 143 -7.54 -8.37 15.57
CA ALA A 143 -8.22 -9.20 16.55
C ALA A 143 -8.19 -10.67 16.13
N TYR A 144 -7.00 -11.28 16.18
CA TYR A 144 -6.78 -12.64 15.73
C TYR A 144 -7.63 -13.69 16.48
N VAL A 145 -8.36 -14.50 15.71
CA VAL A 145 -9.12 -15.66 16.17
C VAL A 145 -8.34 -16.93 15.81
N ALA A 146 -8.06 -17.78 16.79
CA ALA A 146 -7.24 -18.99 16.61
C ALA A 146 -7.98 -20.18 15.95
N ASP A 147 -9.32 -20.19 15.99
CA ASP A 147 -10.08 -21.37 15.58
C ASP A 147 -10.35 -21.42 14.06
N ASN A 148 -10.20 -22.61 13.48
CA ASN A 148 -10.58 -22.94 12.09
C ASN A 148 -9.93 -22.06 11.01
N SER A 149 -8.76 -21.47 11.28
CA SER A 149 -8.10 -20.49 10.39
C SER A 149 -7.73 -21.08 9.03
N ALA A 150 -7.14 -22.29 8.99
CA ALA A 150 -6.85 -22.99 7.74
C ALA A 150 -8.12 -23.33 6.94
N ASP A 151 -9.21 -23.70 7.61
CA ASP A 151 -10.50 -23.95 6.96
C ASP A 151 -11.16 -22.67 6.46
N HIS A 152 -10.99 -21.56 7.18
CA HIS A 152 -11.42 -20.24 6.73
C HIS A 152 -10.70 -19.84 5.45
N ALA A 153 -9.37 -19.95 5.42
CA ALA A 153 -8.59 -19.67 4.22
C ALA A 153 -9.02 -20.51 3.01
N ARG A 154 -9.24 -21.83 3.21
CA ARG A 154 -9.77 -22.71 2.15
C ARG A 154 -11.13 -22.26 1.64
N ARG A 155 -12.03 -21.79 2.50
CA ARG A 155 -13.35 -21.28 2.09
C ARG A 155 -13.23 -20.00 1.27
N VAL A 156 -12.36 -19.07 1.67
CA VAL A 156 -12.10 -17.82 0.93
C VAL A 156 -11.59 -18.14 -0.47
N LEU A 157 -10.53 -18.95 -0.58
CA LEU A 157 -9.92 -19.28 -1.88
C LEU A 157 -10.81 -20.11 -2.80
N ARG A 158 -11.71 -20.94 -2.25
CA ARG A 158 -12.69 -21.71 -3.04
C ARG A 158 -13.81 -20.84 -3.59
N ARG A 159 -14.13 -19.73 -2.94
CA ARG A 159 -15.17 -18.78 -3.38
C ARG A 159 -14.66 -17.81 -4.43
N ALA A 160 -13.34 -17.65 -4.54
CA ALA A 160 -12.70 -16.77 -5.51
C ALA A 160 -13.00 -17.24 -6.95
N GLU A 161 -13.63 -16.38 -7.75
CA GLU A 161 -13.95 -16.67 -9.17
C GLU A 161 -12.94 -16.08 -10.16
N ASN A 162 -12.01 -15.26 -9.69
CA ASN A 162 -10.99 -14.66 -10.55
C ASN A 162 -9.95 -15.69 -11.00
N SER A 163 -9.55 -15.63 -12.28
CA SER A 163 -8.60 -16.57 -12.87
C SER A 163 -7.19 -16.45 -12.32
N ASP A 164 -6.86 -15.28 -11.79
CA ASP A 164 -5.58 -14.92 -11.15
C ASP A 164 -5.62 -15.04 -9.63
N ARG A 165 -6.57 -15.82 -9.07
CA ARG A 165 -6.64 -16.08 -7.62
C ARG A 165 -5.34 -16.70 -7.09
N PRO A 166 -5.01 -16.53 -5.79
CA PRO A 166 -3.81 -17.11 -5.20
C PRO A 166 -3.67 -18.61 -5.49
N GLY A 167 -2.47 -19.01 -5.93
CA GLY A 167 -2.19 -20.37 -6.41
C GLY A 167 -1.88 -21.39 -5.31
N GLU A 168 -1.48 -22.60 -5.73
CA GLU A 168 -1.23 -23.73 -4.83
C GLU A 168 -0.18 -23.45 -3.75
N GLU A 169 0.79 -22.58 -4.02
CA GLU A 169 1.80 -22.21 -3.02
C GLU A 169 1.17 -21.45 -1.84
N THR A 170 0.33 -20.45 -2.14
CA THR A 170 -0.43 -19.73 -1.13
C THR A 170 -1.39 -20.65 -0.39
N GLU A 171 -2.07 -21.56 -1.11
CA GLU A 171 -2.93 -22.57 -0.49
C GLU A 171 -2.17 -23.46 0.50
N ARG A 172 -0.94 -23.90 0.16
CA ARG A 172 -0.08 -24.67 1.08
C ARG A 172 0.35 -23.89 2.31
N LEU A 173 0.68 -22.60 2.16
CA LEU A 173 1.02 -21.74 3.30
C LEU A 173 -0.17 -21.60 4.24
N LEU A 174 -1.34 -21.26 3.71
CA LEU A 174 -2.56 -21.06 4.46
C LEU A 174 -3.08 -22.32 5.14
N ALA A 175 -2.71 -23.51 4.64
CA ALA A 175 -2.99 -24.76 5.33
C ALA A 175 -2.30 -24.87 6.71
N THR A 176 -1.27 -24.04 6.97
CA THR A 176 -0.57 -23.93 8.26
C THR A 176 -1.09 -22.79 9.14
N ALA A 177 -2.09 -22.03 8.68
CA ALA A 177 -2.63 -20.90 9.41
C ALA A 177 -3.27 -21.35 10.72
N PHE A 178 -2.84 -20.74 11.83
CA PHE A 178 -3.35 -21.05 13.17
C PHE A 178 -4.17 -19.91 13.76
N ALA A 179 -4.15 -18.70 13.19
CA ALA A 179 -5.06 -17.64 13.56
C ALA A 179 -5.44 -16.80 12.34
N HIS A 180 -6.59 -16.14 12.37
CA HIS A 180 -7.01 -15.20 11.33
C HIS A 180 -7.77 -14.01 11.89
N ASP A 181 -7.70 -12.89 11.18
CA ASP A 181 -8.52 -11.70 11.41
C ASP A 181 -9.23 -11.34 10.11
N ILE A 182 -10.41 -10.73 10.22
CA ILE A 182 -11.21 -10.31 9.08
C ILE A 182 -11.64 -8.87 9.31
N ALA A 183 -11.12 -7.95 8.51
CA ALA A 183 -11.47 -6.55 8.57
C ALA A 183 -12.19 -6.12 7.29
N LEU A 184 -13.24 -5.33 7.43
CA LEU A 184 -13.82 -4.60 6.29
C LEU A 184 -12.98 -3.35 6.05
N ALA A 185 -12.36 -3.23 4.88
CA ALA A 185 -11.62 -2.03 4.54
C ALA A 185 -12.60 -0.87 4.29
N PRO A 186 -12.43 0.29 4.97
CA PRO A 186 -13.34 1.42 4.88
C PRO A 186 -13.11 2.23 3.59
N LYS A 187 -13.21 1.57 2.43
CA LYS A 187 -13.05 2.15 1.08
C LYS A 187 -14.34 2.03 0.27
N PRO A 188 -15.38 2.82 0.58
CA PRO A 188 -16.66 2.72 -0.11
C PRO A 188 -16.54 3.18 -1.57
N ARG A 189 -16.71 2.28 -2.55
CA ARG A 189 -16.88 2.63 -3.96
C ARG A 189 -18.38 2.76 -4.26
N ARG A 190 -18.81 3.94 -4.73
CA ARG A 190 -20.22 4.27 -4.98
C ARG A 190 -20.44 4.55 -6.47
N ARG A 191 -21.54 4.04 -7.05
CA ARG A 191 -22.08 4.48 -8.34
C ARG A 191 -22.74 5.88 -8.22
N SER A 192 -22.88 6.58 -9.33
CA SER A 192 -23.83 7.70 -9.44
C SER A 192 -25.27 7.16 -9.31
N GLY A 193 -26.04 7.55 -8.30
CA GLY A 193 -27.44 7.08 -8.17
C GLY A 193 -28.12 7.08 -6.80
N GLY A 194 -27.51 7.59 -5.72
CA GLY A 194 -28.15 7.72 -4.40
C GLY A 194 -27.61 6.74 -3.34
N PRO A 195 -28.30 6.59 -2.19
CA PRO A 195 -27.75 5.94 -0.99
C PRO A 195 -27.32 4.47 -1.17
N ASP A 196 -27.90 3.77 -2.15
CA ASP A 196 -27.68 2.34 -2.45
C ASP A 196 -26.66 2.09 -3.58
N ALA A 197 -25.77 3.07 -3.77
CA ALA A 197 -24.76 3.09 -4.81
C ALA A 197 -23.55 2.17 -4.56
N THR A 198 -23.43 1.55 -3.39
CA THR A 198 -22.26 0.72 -3.05
C THR A 198 -22.33 -0.60 -3.79
N TRP A 199 -21.41 -0.82 -4.73
CA TRP A 199 -21.45 -1.98 -5.63
C TRP A 199 -20.39 -3.04 -5.31
N CYS A 200 -19.38 -2.67 -4.51
CA CYS A 200 -18.39 -3.60 -3.99
C CYS A 200 -18.02 -3.33 -2.53
N ARG A 201 -17.41 -4.34 -1.90
CA ARG A 201 -16.78 -4.29 -0.59
C ARG A 201 -15.42 -4.95 -0.66
N PHE A 202 -14.49 -4.45 0.14
CA PHE A 202 -13.15 -5.00 0.28
C PHE A 202 -13.00 -5.57 1.69
N TYR A 203 -12.65 -6.84 1.78
CA TYR A 203 -12.31 -7.47 3.05
C TYR A 203 -10.83 -7.82 3.05
N GLU A 204 -10.19 -7.49 4.15
CA GLU A 204 -8.84 -7.89 4.46
C GLU A 204 -8.90 -9.14 5.33
N HIS A 205 -8.27 -10.21 4.86
CA HIS A 205 -8.15 -11.48 5.57
C HIS A 205 -6.70 -11.73 5.95
N ALA A 206 -6.34 -11.39 7.18
CA ALA A 206 -5.00 -11.65 7.70
C ALA A 206 -4.95 -13.02 8.37
N PHE A 207 -3.86 -13.77 8.15
CA PHE A 207 -3.63 -15.09 8.71
C PHE A 207 -2.24 -15.17 9.33
N LEU A 208 -2.16 -15.65 10.58
CA LEU A 208 -0.90 -16.00 11.21
C LEU A 208 -0.54 -17.45 10.89
N LEU A 209 0.67 -17.65 10.37
CA LEU A 209 1.21 -18.94 9.94
C LEU A 209 2.09 -19.55 11.04
N ALA A 210 2.20 -20.88 11.07
CA ALA A 210 3.01 -21.58 12.07
C ALA A 210 4.51 -21.16 12.09
N GLY A 211 5.02 -20.56 11.02
CA GLY A 211 6.37 -19.99 10.94
C GLY A 211 6.56 -18.66 11.65
N GLY A 212 5.48 -18.03 12.15
CA GLY A 212 5.49 -16.68 12.73
C GLY A 212 5.19 -15.57 11.74
N ASP A 213 5.07 -15.89 10.44
CA ASP A 213 4.74 -14.94 9.39
C ASP A 213 3.23 -14.64 9.33
N GLU A 214 2.90 -13.45 8.81
CA GLU A 214 1.53 -13.02 8.51
C GLU A 214 1.32 -12.98 6.98
N ILE A 215 0.18 -13.49 6.51
CA ILE A 215 -0.28 -13.35 5.13
C ILE A 215 -1.66 -12.69 5.08
N VAL A 216 -1.82 -11.69 4.22
CA VAL A 216 -3.02 -10.85 4.12
C VAL A 216 -3.69 -10.95 2.76
N LEU A 217 -4.76 -11.72 2.64
CA LEU A 217 -5.52 -11.77 1.38
C LEU A 217 -6.52 -10.61 1.31
N TRP A 218 -6.70 -10.06 0.12
CA TRP A 218 -7.70 -9.04 -0.17
C TRP A 218 -8.84 -9.65 -0.96
N GLU A 219 -10.03 -9.73 -0.35
CA GLU A 219 -11.26 -10.17 -0.99
C GLU A 219 -12.05 -8.96 -1.52
N LEU A 220 -12.29 -8.94 -2.83
CA LEU A 220 -13.23 -8.05 -3.49
C LEU A 220 -14.57 -8.77 -3.65
N GLU A 221 -15.57 -8.35 -2.88
CA GLU A 221 -16.95 -8.79 -3.04
C GLU A 221 -17.70 -7.76 -3.91
N HIS A 222 -18.29 -8.16 -5.03
CA HIS A 222 -19.03 -7.23 -5.90
C HIS A 222 -20.21 -7.89 -6.62
N ASN A 223 -21.18 -7.08 -7.03
CA ASN A 223 -22.36 -7.53 -7.80
C ASN A 223 -22.37 -7.00 -9.26
N LEU A 224 -21.22 -6.51 -9.74
CA LEU A 224 -21.01 -6.07 -11.12
C LEU A 224 -20.82 -7.26 -12.08
N THR A 225 -21.85 -8.10 -12.15
CA THR A 225 -21.97 -9.25 -13.05
C THR A 225 -23.17 -9.07 -13.97
N ARG A 226 -23.19 -9.76 -15.12
CA ARG A 226 -24.31 -9.65 -16.08
C ARG A 226 -25.66 -10.05 -15.47
N ASP A 227 -25.66 -10.95 -14.50
CA ASP A 227 -26.82 -11.46 -13.77
C ASP A 227 -27.03 -10.79 -12.41
N GLY A 228 -26.16 -9.87 -11.99
CA GLY A 228 -26.22 -9.19 -10.70
C GLY A 228 -25.91 -10.09 -9.50
N ARG A 229 -25.41 -11.32 -9.75
CA ARG A 229 -24.97 -12.25 -8.71
C ARG A 229 -23.73 -11.70 -8.01
N LEU A 230 -23.68 -11.91 -6.69
CA LEU A 230 -22.52 -11.60 -5.87
C LEU A 230 -21.35 -12.52 -6.25
N VAL A 231 -20.22 -11.92 -6.57
CA VAL A 231 -18.96 -12.59 -6.90
C VAL A 231 -17.90 -12.15 -5.90
N CYS A 232 -17.04 -13.10 -5.54
CA CYS A 232 -15.86 -12.86 -4.73
C CYS A 232 -14.63 -13.04 -5.63
N GLU A 233 -13.75 -12.06 -5.65
CA GLU A 233 -12.41 -12.16 -6.22
C GLU A 233 -11.39 -12.04 -5.08
N VAL A 234 -10.28 -12.78 -5.11
CA VAL A 234 -9.27 -12.77 -4.03
C VAL A 234 -7.90 -12.48 -4.61
N TYR A 235 -7.15 -11.61 -3.94
CA TYR A 235 -5.84 -11.12 -4.37
C TYR A 235 -4.81 -11.17 -3.24
N LEU A 236 -3.53 -11.20 -3.62
CA LEU A 236 -2.39 -11.20 -2.68
C LEU A 236 -2.02 -9.80 -2.18
N ASP A 237 -2.56 -8.75 -2.79
CA ASP A 237 -2.31 -7.37 -2.41
C ASP A 237 -3.54 -6.50 -2.64
N GLU A 238 -3.64 -5.43 -1.86
CA GLU A 238 -4.76 -4.47 -1.88
C GLU A 238 -4.91 -3.83 -3.25
N VAL A 239 -3.80 -3.43 -3.85
CA VAL A 239 -3.78 -2.68 -5.10
C VAL A 239 -4.35 -3.55 -6.21
N SER A 240 -3.96 -4.82 -6.32
CA SER A 240 -4.54 -5.78 -7.27
C SER A 240 -6.07 -5.89 -7.14
N ALA A 241 -6.59 -5.89 -5.91
CA ALA A 241 -8.03 -5.91 -5.67
C ALA A 241 -8.70 -4.60 -6.13
N GLU A 242 -8.09 -3.44 -5.86
CA GLU A 242 -8.60 -2.14 -6.31
C GLU A 242 -8.58 -2.02 -7.84
N LEU A 243 -7.48 -2.41 -8.48
CA LEU A 243 -7.34 -2.46 -9.94
C LEU A 243 -8.42 -3.33 -10.58
N ALA A 244 -8.70 -4.49 -9.98
CA ALA A 244 -9.75 -5.36 -10.44
C ALA A 244 -11.12 -4.68 -10.35
N ALA A 245 -11.42 -4.05 -9.21
CA ALA A 245 -12.66 -3.29 -9.04
C ALA A 245 -12.82 -2.20 -10.12
N ASP A 246 -11.77 -1.42 -10.37
CA ASP A 246 -11.81 -0.36 -11.37
C ASP A 246 -12.03 -0.90 -12.79
N ARG A 247 -11.39 -2.03 -13.13
CA ARG A 247 -11.64 -2.73 -14.40
C ARG A 247 -13.09 -3.19 -14.54
N ARG A 248 -13.69 -3.73 -13.47
CA ARG A 248 -15.11 -4.15 -13.48
C ARG A 248 -16.06 -2.97 -13.67
N ALA A 249 -15.79 -1.86 -12.99
CA ALA A 249 -16.58 -0.63 -13.11
C ALA A 249 -16.53 -0.07 -14.53
N ARG A 250 -15.34 0.08 -15.10
CA ARG A 250 -15.13 0.55 -16.49
C ARG A 250 -15.80 -0.34 -17.52
N ALA A 251 -15.71 -1.67 -17.36
CA ALA A 251 -16.32 -2.62 -18.28
C ALA A 251 -17.86 -2.54 -18.35
N LEU A 252 -18.50 -2.00 -17.31
CA LEU A 252 -19.96 -1.85 -17.23
C LEU A 252 -20.42 -0.38 -17.29
N GLY A 253 -19.51 0.54 -17.65
CA GLY A 253 -19.83 1.96 -17.82
C GLY A 253 -20.26 2.65 -16.53
N VAL A 254 -19.78 2.17 -15.38
CA VAL A 254 -19.95 2.87 -14.10
C VAL A 254 -18.92 4.00 -14.07
N ASP A 255 -19.38 5.25 -14.05
CA ASP A 255 -18.51 6.40 -13.75
C ASP A 255 -17.98 6.24 -12.32
N LEU A 256 -16.64 6.19 -12.21
CA LEU A 256 -15.87 6.16 -10.96
C LEU A 256 -15.55 7.59 -10.51
#